data_AF-A0A0Q8W7Z6-F1
#
_entry.id   AF-A0A0Q8W7Z6-F1
#
_cell.length_a   1.000
_cell.length_b   1.000
_cell.length_c   1.000
_cell.angle_alpha   90.00
_cell.angle_beta   90.00
_cell.angle_gamma   90.00
#
_symmetry.space_group_name_H-M   'P 1'
#
loop_
_entity.id
_entity.type
_entity.pdbx_description
1 polymer ?
#
loop_
_entity_poly.entity_id
_entity_poly.type
_entity_poly.pdbx_seq_one_letter_code
_entity_poly.pdbx_strand_id
1 'polypeptide(L)' 'MDTLDTYAAKLRSGFYDYHWIEHPIDHAWVGDECVLVWARMMATLLAGEHTKTIDNRTLSVWVQSAGC' A
#
# COMPACT_ATOMS: atom_id res chain seq x y z
N MET A 1 15.03 6.77 -0.43
CA MET A 1 13.83 6.54 0.39
C MET A 1 12.71 7.35 -0.25
N ASP A 2 11.56 6.73 -0.56
CA ASP A 2 10.43 7.45 -1.16
C ASP A 2 9.60 8.14 -0.07
N THR A 3 9.18 9.38 -0.31
CA THR A 3 8.15 10.06 0.47
C THR A 3 6.78 9.77 -0.15
N LEU A 4 5.70 10.14 0.53
CA LEU A 4 4.36 9.99 -0.04
C LEU A 4 4.22 10.73 -1.38
N ASP A 5 4.74 11.97 -1.45
CA ASP A 5 4.64 12.79 -2.66
C ASP A 5 5.46 12.20 -3.82
N THR A 6 6.70 11.76 -3.56
CA THR A 6 7.54 11.19 -4.61
C THR A 6 7.02 9.82 -5.05
N TYR A 7 6.46 9.02 -4.13
CA TYR A 7 5.79 7.77 -4.47
C TYR A 7 4.56 8.01 -5.35
N ALA A 8 3.68 8.95 -4.97
CA ALA A 8 2.50 9.29 -5.74
C ALA A 8 2.84 9.87 -7.12
N ALA A 9 3.91 10.67 -7.22
CA ALA A 9 4.41 11.17 -8.49
C ALA A 9 4.89 10.02 -9.40
N LYS A 10 5.63 9.04 -8.86
CA LYS A 10 6.11 7.87 -9.61
C LYS A 10 5.00 6.95 -10.10
N LEU A 11 3.94 6.80 -9.32
CA LEU A 11 2.71 6.12 -9.78
C LEU A 11 2.09 6.87 -10.97
N ARG A 12 1.87 8.19 -10.81
CA ARG A 12 1.26 9.03 -11.86
C ARG A 12 2.10 9.11 -13.14
N SER A 13 3.42 9.04 -13.02
CA SER A 13 4.33 9.07 -14.17
C SER A 13 4.51 7.72 -14.86
N GLY A 14 3.91 6.65 -14.34
CA GLY A 14 4.11 5.28 -14.83
C GLY A 14 5.48 4.68 -14.48
N PHE A 15 6.25 5.30 -13.59
CA PHE A 15 7.51 4.70 -13.11
C PHE A 15 7.23 3.46 -12.26
N TYR A 16 6.21 3.51 -11.41
CA TYR A 16 5.65 2.33 -10.78
C TYR A 16 4.36 1.96 -11.49
N ASP A 17 4.40 0.86 -12.25
CA ASP A 17 3.25 0.33 -12.98
C ASP A 17 2.89 -1.03 -12.40
N TYR A 18 1.76 -1.10 -11.69
CA TYR A 18 1.30 -2.32 -11.02
C TYR A 18 0.45 -3.14 -11.99
N HIS A 19 0.96 -4.29 -12.41
CA HIS A 19 0.23 -5.21 -13.28
C HIS A 19 -0.74 -6.09 -12.49
N TRP A 20 -0.39 -6.42 -11.25
CA TRP A 20 -1.23 -7.17 -10.34
C TRP A 20 -0.90 -6.80 -8.90
N ILE A 21 -1.92 -6.71 -8.07
CA ILE A 21 -1.79 -6.46 -6.64
C ILE A 21 -2.94 -7.13 -5.89
N GLU A 22 -2.60 -7.86 -4.84
CA GLU A 22 -3.54 -8.36 -3.84
C GLU A 22 -3.16 -7.85 -2.46
N HIS A 23 -4.19 -7.53 -1.68
CA HIS A 23 -4.04 -7.04 -0.32
C HIS A 23 -4.99 -7.75 0.66
N PRO A 24 -4.85 -9.08 0.85
CA PRO A 24 -5.72 -9.81 1.76
C PRO A 24 -5.49 -9.32 3.19
N ILE A 25 -6.60 -9.01 3.87
CA ILE A 25 -6.60 -8.64 5.29
C ILE A 25 -6.55 -9.92 6.11
N ASP A 26 -5.52 -10.05 6.94
CA ASP A 26 -5.36 -11.18 7.86
C ASP A 26 -6.14 -10.93 9.16
N HIS A 27 -6.06 -9.68 9.66
CA HIS A 27 -6.70 -9.28 10.91
C HIS A 27 -6.93 -7.77 10.96
N ALA A 28 -8.03 -7.35 11.57
CA ALA A 28 -8.28 -5.96 11.90
C ALA A 28 -8.67 -5.85 13.39
N TRP A 29 -8.04 -4.92 14.09
CA TRP A 29 -8.43 -4.50 15.43
C TRP A 29 -9.07 -3.12 15.35
N VAL A 30 -10.30 -2.99 15.85
CA VAL A 30 -11.06 -1.74 15.86
C VAL A 30 -10.97 -1.15 17.25
N GLY A 31 -10.29 0.00 17.38
CA GLY A 31 -10.29 0.83 18.57
C GLY A 31 -11.15 2.07 18.41
N ASP A 32 -11.22 2.90 19.45
CA ASP A 32 -12.06 4.09 19.47
C ASP A 32 -11.56 5.20 18.53
N GLU A 33 -10.24 5.36 18.41
CA GLU A 33 -9.63 6.43 17.60
C GLU A 33 -9.11 5.95 16.23
N CYS A 34 -8.81 4.66 16.13
CA CYS A 34 -8.23 4.08 14.92
C CYS A 34 -8.53 2.59 14.76
N VAL A 35 -8.37 2.12 13.53
CA VAL A 35 -8.37 0.71 13.17
C VAL A 35 -6.94 0.31 12.78
N LEU A 36 -6.44 -0.75 13.40
CA LEU A 36 -5.18 -1.37 13.01
C LEU A 36 -5.48 -2.55 12.08
N VAL A 37 -4.88 -2.55 10.90
CA VAL A 37 -5.10 -3.60 9.89
C VAL A 37 -3.78 -4.28 9.55
N TRP A 38 -3.70 -5.56 9.88
CA TRP A 38 -2.62 -6.45 9.46
C TRP A 38 -3.05 -7.18 8.19
N ALA A 39 -2.18 -7.13 7.19
CA ALA A 39 -2.45 -7.67 5.87
C ALA A 39 -1.15 -8.14 5.22
N ARG A 40 -1.30 -8.75 4.04
CA ARG A 40 -0.19 -8.95 3.11
C ARG A 40 -0.32 -8.02 1.93
N MET A 41 0.80 -7.63 1.33
CA MET A 41 0.84 -6.97 0.03
C MET A 41 1.66 -7.85 -0.90
N MET A 42 0.95 -8.48 -1.82
CA MET A 42 1.54 -9.28 -2.89
C MET A 42 1.32 -8.52 -4.19
N ALA A 43 2.38 -8.23 -4.93
CA ALA A 43 2.23 -7.51 -6.18
C ALA A 43 3.32 -7.87 -7.19
N THR A 44 2.98 -7.73 -8.46
CA THR A 44 3.93 -7.70 -9.57
C THR A 44 3.82 -6.33 -10.23
N LEU A 45 4.95 -5.63 -10.29
CA LEU A 45 5.02 -4.27 -10.83
C LEU A 45 6.27 -4.08 -11.68
N LEU A 46 6.19 -3.16 -12.62
CA LEU A 46 7.36 -2.54 -13.23
C LEU A 46 7.80 -1.36 -12.37
N ALA A 47 9.10 -1.24 -12.11
CA ALA A 47 9.74 -0.12 -11.45
C ALA A 47 10.80 0.46 -12.39
N GLY A 48 10.40 1.43 -13.21
CA GLY A 48 11.18 1.92 -14.34
C GLY A 48 11.26 0.86 -15.42
N GLU A 49 12.42 0.22 -15.57
CA GLU A 49 12.64 -0.87 -16.54
C GLU A 49 12.72 -2.25 -15.86
N HIS A 50 12.60 -2.30 -14.53
CA HIS A 50 12.77 -3.53 -13.77
C HIS A 50 11.45 -4.11 -13.31
N THR A 51 11.17 -5.35 -13.71
CA THR A 51 10.06 -6.11 -13.12
C THR A 51 10.42 -6.51 -11.70
N LYS A 52 9.48 -6.31 -10.77
CA LYS A 52 9.60 -6.66 -9.36
C LYS A 52 8.39 -7.47 -8.92
N THR A 53 8.64 -8.44 -8.06
CA THR A 53 7.62 -9.13 -7.27
C THR A 53 7.83 -8.77 -5.82
N ILE A 54 6.76 -8.33 -5.16
CA ILE A 54 6.76 -8.03 -3.73
C ILE A 54 5.81 -8.99 -3.02
N ASP A 55 6.20 -9.39 -1.83
CA ASP A 55 5.40 -10.20 -0.91
C ASP A 55 5.79 -9.81 0.52
N ASN A 56 5.05 -8.85 1.06
CA ASN A 56 5.36 -8.26 2.35
C ASN A 56 4.18 -8.41 3.30
N ARG A 57 4.46 -8.49 4.60
CA ARG A 57 3.47 -8.21 5.64
C ARG A 57 3.38 -6.71 5.86
N THR A 58 2.18 -6.21 6.07
CA THR A 58 1.88 -4.80 6.25
C THR A 58 1.04 -4.56 7.50
N LEU A 59 1.28 -3.43 8.15
CA LEU A 59 0.41 -2.87 9.17
C LEU A 59 -0.01 -1.48 8.69
N SER A 60 -1.32 -1.24 8.57
CA SER A 60 -1.87 0.08 8.30
C SER A 60 -2.71 0.56 9.46
N VAL A 61 -2.64 1.86 9.74
CA VAL A 61 -3.39 2.53 10.81
C VAL A 61 -4.39 3.46 10.14
N TRP A 62 -5.67 3.19 10.33
CA TRP A 62 -6.75 3.97 9.73
C TRP A 62 -7.36 4.82 10.83
N VAL A 63 -7.31 6.13 10.65
CA VAL A 63 -7.99 7.09 11.53
C VAL A 63 -9.22 7.60 10.82
N GLN A 64 -10.30 7.82 11.56
CA GLN A 64 -11.46 8.51 10.98
C GLN A 64 -11.05 9.96 10.70
N SER A 65 -11.02 10.35 9.42
CA SER A 65 -10.93 11.77 9.10
C SER A 65 -12.26 12.43 9.45
N ALA A 66 -12.24 13.69 9.90
CA ALA A 66 -13.40 14.48 10.33
C ALA A 66 -14.40 14.82 9.18
N GLY A 67 -14.53 13.96 8.18
CA GLY A 67 -15.40 14.08 7.04
C GLY A 67 -15.77 12.69 6.55
N CYS A 68 -16.80 12.13 7.20
CA CYS A 68 -17.86 11.22 6.71
C CYS A 68 -18.52 10.58 7.95
#